data_AF-A0A1H9C730-F1
#
_entry.id   AF-A0A1H9C730-F1
#
_cell.length_a   1.000
_cell.length_b   1.000
_cell.length_c   1.000
_cell.angle_alpha   90.00
_cell.angle_beta   90.00
_cell.angle_gamma   90.00
#
_symmetry.space_group_name_H-M   'P 1'
#
loop_
_entity.id
_entity.type
_entity.pdbx_description
1 polymer ?
#
loop_
_entity_poly.entity_id
_entity_poly.type
_entity_poly.pdbx_seq_one_letter_code
_entity_poly.pdbx_strand_id
1 'polypeptide(L)'
;MNNILQLILATLNGVIMWEGFKFFYPDIKQYFKTKSDAKKVFYDNLDPILKASSELYGKIESLAKEDFATFVNLKMSNSDNPIHNQKYILYLFAQFWAQLEYLRLQSQYIDLSKIKQGNELLRFIETIESRRHRILDRSMQRIIGECLICTKDQKFRIMTLKDFLETLEIENSSLSKWIGELDKKLLNVNYKEQRQIILRFGVIVAVLIDHFDPKHKTVRRRKIYKNKLSPRSKELLRKYLFEHYLKFVRNKNQYYQ
;
A
#
# COMPACT_ATOMS: atom_id res chain seq x y z
N MET A 1 -21.59 6.54 67.79
CA MET A 1 -21.84 7.55 66.74
C MET A 1 -20.98 7.42 65.47
N ASN A 2 -19.97 6.53 65.39
CA ASN A 2 -19.08 6.43 64.21
C ASN A 2 -19.62 5.64 63.00
N ASN A 3 -20.56 4.72 63.17
CA ASN A 3 -21.01 3.84 62.07
C ASN A 3 -21.89 4.53 61.02
N ILE A 4 -22.74 5.49 61.42
CA ILE A 4 -23.65 6.18 60.49
C ILE A 4 -22.87 7.12 59.57
N LEU A 5 -21.86 7.80 60.10
CA LEU A 5 -21.02 8.74 59.36
C LEU A 5 -20.13 8.02 58.34
N GLN A 6 -19.63 6.82 58.68
CA GLN A 6 -18.93 5.94 57.74
C GLN A 6 -19.85 5.41 56.62
N LEU A 7 -21.10 5.07 56.93
CA LEU A 7 -22.07 4.58 55.95
C LEU A 7 -22.50 5.68 54.95
N ILE A 8 -22.63 6.92 55.43
CA ILE A 8 -22.94 8.10 54.60
C ILE A 8 -21.76 8.44 53.68
N LEU A 9 -20.52 8.39 54.19
CA LEU A 9 -19.32 8.59 53.38
C LEU A 9 -19.13 7.48 52.33
N ALA A 10 -19.43 6.23 52.68
CA ALA A 10 -19.35 5.11 51.74
C ALA A 10 -20.41 5.20 50.62
N THR A 11 -21.63 5.62 50.95
CA THR A 11 -22.70 5.82 49.95
C THR A 11 -22.44 7.03 49.05
N LEU A 12 -21.96 8.16 49.61
CA LEU A 12 -21.54 9.33 48.81
C LEU A 12 -20.37 9.00 47.87
N ASN A 13 -19.36 8.29 48.36
CA ASN A 13 -18.23 7.85 47.53
C ASN A 13 -18.66 6.85 46.44
N GLY A 14 -19.61 5.96 46.74
CA GLY A 14 -20.17 5.02 45.77
C GLY A 14 -20.99 5.71 44.66
N VAL A 15 -21.79 6.72 45.01
CA VAL A 15 -22.57 7.51 44.05
C VAL A 15 -21.66 8.38 43.17
N ILE A 16 -20.64 9.01 43.76
CA ILE A 16 -19.66 9.82 43.02
C ILE A 16 -18.82 8.93 42.08
N MET A 17 -18.38 7.75 42.53
CA MET A 17 -17.69 6.79 41.65
C MET A 17 -18.60 6.28 40.53
N TRP A 18 -19.88 6.02 40.81
CA TRP A 18 -20.81 5.49 39.81
C TRP A 18 -21.15 6.51 38.74
N GLU A 19 -21.40 7.77 39.11
CA GLU A 19 -21.64 8.85 38.15
C GLU A 19 -20.37 9.21 37.37
N GLY A 20 -19.20 9.19 38.03
CA GLY A 20 -17.91 9.30 37.33
C GLY A 20 -17.70 8.17 36.32
N PHE A 21 -17.98 6.92 36.72
CA PHE A 21 -17.89 5.76 35.82
C PHE A 21 -18.86 5.88 34.64
N LYS A 22 -20.11 6.29 34.86
CA LYS A 22 -21.08 6.54 33.77
C LYS A 22 -20.63 7.64 32.81
N PHE A 23 -19.91 8.65 33.31
CA PHE A 23 -19.38 9.73 32.48
C PHE A 23 -18.22 9.24 31.59
N PHE A 24 -17.28 8.47 32.12
CA PHE A 24 -16.11 7.99 31.37
C PHE A 24 -16.35 6.70 30.57
N TYR A 25 -17.31 5.87 30.97
CA TYR A 25 -17.58 4.58 30.33
C TYR A 25 -17.96 4.68 28.84
N PRO A 26 -18.82 5.62 28.40
CA PRO A 26 -19.11 5.84 26.98
C PRO A 26 -17.86 6.13 26.16
N ASP A 27 -16.96 6.97 26.68
CA ASP A 27 -15.72 7.35 26.00
C ASP A 27 -14.74 6.17 25.91
N ILE A 28 -14.60 5.41 27.00
CA ILE A 28 -13.78 4.21 27.05
C ILE A 28 -14.33 3.15 26.08
N LYS A 29 -15.65 2.91 26.11
CA LYS A 29 -16.32 1.96 25.22
C LYS A 29 -16.18 2.38 23.76
N GLN A 30 -16.32 3.67 23.45
CA GLN A 30 -16.15 4.22 22.11
C GLN A 30 -14.69 4.11 21.63
N TYR A 31 -13.72 4.33 22.52
CA TYR A 31 -12.30 4.11 22.22
C TYR A 31 -12.02 2.65 21.86
N PHE A 32 -12.50 1.69 22.65
CA PHE A 32 -12.33 0.27 22.35
C PHE A 32 -13.06 -0.15 21.06
N LYS A 33 -14.26 0.35 20.83
CA LYS A 33 -15.03 0.11 19.60
C LYS A 33 -14.26 0.60 18.37
N THR A 34 -13.83 1.86 18.37
CA THR A 34 -13.08 2.44 17.23
C THR A 34 -11.77 1.71 16.96
N LYS A 35 -11.08 1.22 17.99
CA LYS A 35 -9.87 0.41 17.83
C LYS A 35 -10.17 -0.97 17.25
N SER A 36 -11.29 -1.59 17.65
CA SER A 36 -11.76 -2.86 17.10
C SER A 36 -12.12 -2.74 15.62
N ASP A 37 -12.87 -1.69 15.26
CA ASP A 37 -13.27 -1.42 13.89
C ASP A 37 -12.04 -1.17 13.00
N ALA A 38 -11.06 -0.40 13.49
CA ALA A 38 -9.79 -0.19 12.79
C ALA A 38 -9.00 -1.48 12.56
N LYS A 39 -8.96 -2.39 13.55
CA LYS A 39 -8.34 -3.71 13.37
C LYS A 39 -9.05 -4.51 12.29
N LYS A 40 -10.38 -4.54 12.31
CA LYS A 40 -11.17 -5.27 11.33
C LYS A 40 -10.87 -4.79 9.92
N VAL A 41 -11.01 -3.49 9.65
CA VAL A 41 -10.68 -2.90 8.34
C VAL A 41 -9.24 -3.20 7.93
N PHE A 42 -8.28 -3.06 8.85
CA PHE A 42 -6.88 -3.33 8.55
C PHE A 42 -6.65 -4.78 8.11
N TYR A 43 -7.13 -5.76 8.88
CA TYR A 43 -6.88 -7.18 8.59
C TYR A 43 -7.65 -7.66 7.36
N ASP A 44 -8.87 -7.16 7.14
CA ASP A 44 -9.69 -7.51 5.97
C ASP A 44 -9.03 -7.05 4.65
N ASN A 45 -8.21 -5.99 4.70
CA ASN A 45 -7.59 -5.39 3.52
C ASN A 45 -6.09 -5.71 3.37
N LEU A 46 -5.41 -6.18 4.42
CA LEU A 46 -3.97 -6.42 4.39
C LEU A 46 -3.57 -7.52 3.40
N ASP A 47 -4.30 -8.64 3.40
CA ASP A 47 -4.00 -9.79 2.53
C ASP A 47 -4.11 -9.43 1.02
N PRO A 48 -5.21 -8.79 0.55
CA PRO A 48 -5.28 -8.27 -0.82
C PRO A 48 -4.14 -7.32 -1.20
N ILE A 49 -3.77 -6.39 -0.31
CA ILE A 49 -2.66 -5.45 -0.53
C ILE A 49 -1.34 -6.23 -0.67
N LEU A 50 -1.08 -7.21 0.20
CA LEU A 50 0.14 -8.01 0.16
C LEU A 50 0.23 -8.85 -1.12
N LYS A 51 -0.88 -9.44 -1.57
CA LYS A 51 -0.94 -10.22 -2.82
C LYS A 51 -0.64 -9.34 -4.04
N ALA A 52 -1.32 -8.20 -4.17
CA ALA A 52 -1.06 -7.25 -5.25
C ALA A 52 0.37 -6.70 -5.21
N SER A 53 0.88 -6.38 -4.02
CA SER A 53 2.28 -5.97 -3.81
C SER A 53 3.25 -7.04 -4.28
N SER A 54 2.98 -8.31 -3.95
CA SER A 54 3.82 -9.42 -4.34
C SER A 54 3.80 -9.64 -5.85
N GLU A 55 2.65 -9.63 -6.51
CA GLU A 55 2.61 -9.76 -7.97
C GLU A 55 3.39 -8.64 -8.66
N LEU A 56 3.12 -7.39 -8.25
CA LEU A 56 3.83 -6.23 -8.77
C LEU A 56 5.34 -6.30 -8.54
N TYR A 57 5.77 -6.60 -7.31
CA TYR A 57 7.20 -6.71 -7.01
C TYR A 57 7.87 -7.83 -7.80
N GLY A 58 7.22 -8.99 -7.91
CA GLY A 58 7.74 -10.10 -8.72
C GLY A 58 7.94 -9.69 -10.17
N LYS A 59 7.03 -8.88 -10.72
CA LYS A 59 7.17 -8.40 -12.08
C LYS A 59 8.24 -7.31 -12.23
N ILE A 60 8.37 -6.40 -11.26
CA ILE A 60 9.48 -5.42 -11.25
C ILE A 60 10.83 -6.14 -11.13
N GLU A 61 10.95 -7.18 -10.31
CA GLU A 61 12.16 -8.00 -10.22
C GLU A 61 12.48 -8.67 -11.57
N SER A 62 11.48 -9.23 -12.24
CA SER A 62 11.63 -9.80 -13.58
C SER A 62 12.15 -8.75 -14.57
N LEU A 63 11.53 -7.56 -14.60
CA LEU A 63 11.96 -6.44 -15.44
C LEU A 63 13.39 -6.00 -15.12
N ALA A 64 13.76 -5.96 -13.84
CA ALA A 64 15.11 -5.60 -13.42
C ALA A 64 16.16 -6.61 -13.92
N LYS A 65 15.83 -7.91 -13.93
CA LYS A 65 16.73 -8.98 -14.42
C LYS A 65 16.99 -8.86 -15.91
N GLU A 66 15.97 -8.53 -16.70
CA GLU A 66 16.08 -8.33 -18.16
C GLU A 66 16.40 -6.88 -18.57
N ASP A 67 16.81 -6.03 -17.62
CA ASP A 67 17.15 -4.63 -17.86
C ASP A 67 16.05 -3.84 -18.60
N PHE A 68 14.80 -4.16 -18.27
CA PHE A 68 13.56 -3.57 -18.81
C PHE A 68 13.41 -3.76 -20.33
N ALA A 69 13.98 -4.84 -20.89
CA ALA A 69 13.86 -5.14 -22.31
C ALA A 69 12.40 -5.14 -22.82
N THR A 70 11.43 -5.61 -22.02
CA THR A 70 9.98 -5.52 -22.34
C THR A 70 9.52 -4.12 -22.78
N PHE A 71 10.14 -3.03 -22.31
CA PHE A 71 9.78 -1.66 -22.71
C PHE A 71 10.81 -0.96 -23.59
N VAL A 72 12.05 -1.46 -23.65
CA VAL A 72 13.16 -0.82 -24.38
C VAL A 72 13.42 -1.50 -25.73
N ASN A 73 13.39 -2.84 -25.75
CA ASN A 73 13.68 -3.63 -26.94
C ASN A 73 12.91 -4.95 -26.87
N LEU A 74 11.76 -4.98 -27.55
CA LEU A 74 10.86 -6.14 -27.55
C LEU A 74 11.54 -7.44 -28.02
N LYS A 75 12.58 -7.35 -28.86
CA LYS A 75 13.33 -8.52 -29.34
C LYS A 75 14.21 -9.17 -28.27
N MET A 76 14.57 -8.42 -27.23
CA MET A 76 15.38 -8.90 -26.09
C MET A 76 14.51 -9.22 -24.86
N SER A 77 13.19 -9.12 -24.99
CA SER A 77 12.24 -9.49 -23.94
C SER A 77 12.26 -11.00 -23.71
N ASN A 78 12.18 -11.43 -22.46
CA ASN A 78 12.05 -12.87 -22.13
C ASN A 78 10.60 -13.40 -22.25
N SER A 79 9.67 -12.57 -22.70
CA SER A 79 8.25 -12.92 -22.87
C SER A 79 7.95 -13.31 -24.32
N ASP A 80 7.24 -14.42 -24.53
CA ASP A 80 6.76 -14.86 -25.85
C ASP A 80 5.86 -13.82 -26.52
N ASN A 81 5.08 -13.08 -25.72
CA ASN A 81 4.28 -11.95 -26.18
C ASN A 81 4.64 -10.68 -25.37
N PRO A 82 5.61 -9.87 -25.83
CA PRO A 82 6.04 -8.67 -25.13
C PRO A 82 4.93 -7.61 -24.97
N ILE A 83 4.04 -7.47 -25.96
CA ILE A 83 2.96 -6.46 -25.95
C ILE A 83 1.92 -6.81 -24.87
N HIS A 84 1.49 -8.08 -24.83
CA HIS A 84 0.59 -8.53 -23.77
C HIS A 84 1.25 -8.38 -22.38
N ASN A 85 2.55 -8.67 -22.29
CA ASN A 85 3.32 -8.51 -21.06
C ASN A 85 3.37 -7.05 -20.59
N GLN A 86 3.50 -6.07 -21.50
CA GLN A 86 3.39 -4.65 -21.18
C GLN A 86 2.03 -4.32 -20.56
N LYS A 87 0.92 -4.73 -21.21
CA LYS A 87 -0.44 -4.53 -20.68
C LYS A 87 -0.61 -5.17 -19.29
N TYR A 88 -0.06 -6.36 -19.08
CA TYR A 88 -0.08 -7.02 -17.77
C TYR A 88 0.70 -6.24 -16.70
N ILE A 89 1.85 -5.66 -17.05
CA ILE A 89 2.61 -4.80 -16.11
C ILE A 89 1.80 -3.56 -15.74
N LEU A 90 1.14 -2.91 -16.70
CA LEU A 90 0.24 -1.78 -16.46
C LEU A 90 -0.90 -2.18 -15.50
N TYR A 91 -1.50 -3.34 -15.73
CA TYR A 91 -2.51 -3.90 -14.84
C TYR A 91 -2.00 -4.06 -13.41
N LEU A 92 -0.80 -4.63 -13.20
CA LEU A 92 -0.28 -4.86 -11.85
C LEU A 92 -0.03 -3.56 -11.06
N PHE A 93 0.46 -2.52 -11.72
CA PHE A 93 0.58 -1.20 -11.09
C PHE A 93 -0.80 -0.65 -10.72
N ALA A 94 -1.74 -0.70 -11.65
CA ALA A 94 -3.08 -0.21 -11.44
C ALA A 94 -3.80 -1.00 -10.32
N GLN A 95 -3.69 -2.33 -10.31
CA GLN A 95 -4.27 -3.21 -9.31
C GLN A 95 -3.69 -2.93 -7.93
N PHE A 96 -2.38 -2.72 -7.82
CA PHE A 96 -1.74 -2.32 -6.56
C PHE A 96 -2.32 -1.00 -6.03
N TRP A 97 -2.42 0.04 -6.87
CA TRP A 97 -3.04 1.30 -6.45
C TRP A 97 -4.53 1.15 -6.13
N ALA A 98 -5.26 0.31 -6.87
CA ALA A 98 -6.67 0.02 -6.60
C ALA A 98 -6.87 -0.59 -5.21
N GLN A 99 -5.98 -1.49 -4.75
CA GLN A 99 -6.03 -2.02 -3.38
C GLN A 99 -5.81 -0.93 -2.33
N LEU A 100 -4.91 0.02 -2.59
CA LEU A 100 -4.68 1.15 -1.68
C LEU A 100 -5.89 2.10 -1.65
N GLU A 101 -6.52 2.37 -2.79
CA GLU A 101 -7.75 3.17 -2.86
C GLU A 101 -8.93 2.46 -2.21
N TYR A 102 -9.05 1.15 -2.42
CA TYR A 102 -10.09 0.33 -1.79
C TYR A 102 -10.00 0.41 -0.27
N LEU A 103 -8.79 0.28 0.31
CA LEU A 103 -8.57 0.50 1.74
C LEU A 103 -9.07 1.88 2.18
N ARG A 104 -8.80 2.94 1.42
CA ARG A 104 -9.22 4.30 1.77
C ARG A 104 -10.73 4.47 1.77
N LEU A 105 -11.42 3.88 0.79
CA LEU A 105 -12.89 3.87 0.76
C LEU A 105 -13.44 3.13 1.99
N GLN A 106 -12.86 1.98 2.34
CA GLN A 106 -13.27 1.22 3.53
C GLN A 106 -12.95 1.94 4.85
N SER A 107 -11.89 2.75 4.90
CA SER A 107 -11.45 3.46 6.09
C SER A 107 -11.96 4.89 6.21
N GLN A 108 -12.87 5.35 5.34
CA GLN A 108 -13.31 6.76 5.30
C GLN A 108 -13.83 7.28 6.65
N TYR A 109 -14.47 6.41 7.44
CA TYR A 109 -15.03 6.74 8.75
C TYR A 109 -14.28 6.07 9.91
N ILE A 110 -13.12 5.45 9.64
CA ILE A 110 -12.38 4.63 10.60
C ILE A 110 -10.92 5.07 10.63
N ASP A 111 -10.48 5.56 11.79
CA ASP A 111 -9.11 5.99 11.98
C ASP A 111 -8.15 4.80 12.18
N LEU A 112 -7.51 4.38 11.08
CA LEU A 112 -6.49 3.32 11.07
C LEU A 112 -5.26 3.67 11.91
N SER A 113 -4.99 4.95 12.17
CA SER A 113 -3.80 5.37 12.95
C SER A 113 -3.89 4.97 14.43
N LYS A 114 -5.11 4.67 14.92
CA LYS A 114 -5.35 4.17 16.29
C LYS A 114 -4.71 2.82 16.58
N ILE A 115 -4.31 2.08 15.55
CA ILE A 115 -3.54 0.84 15.68
C ILE A 115 -2.15 1.02 15.09
N LYS A 116 -1.13 0.49 15.78
CA LYS A 116 0.27 0.62 15.37
C LYS A 116 0.51 0.17 13.92
N GLN A 117 0.02 -1.00 13.56
CA GLN A 117 0.18 -1.58 12.22
C GLN A 117 -0.56 -0.77 11.14
N GLY A 118 -1.74 -0.21 11.47
CA GLY A 118 -2.48 0.67 10.57
C GLY A 118 -1.73 1.99 10.33
N ASN A 119 -1.18 2.60 11.38
CA ASN A 119 -0.31 3.77 11.25
C ASN A 119 0.94 3.46 10.39
N GLU A 120 1.58 2.31 10.60
CA GLU A 120 2.72 1.87 9.77
C GLU A 120 2.32 1.69 8.29
N LEU A 121 1.13 1.14 8.01
CA LEU A 121 0.61 0.99 6.65
C LEU A 121 0.34 2.35 6.00
N LEU A 122 -0.26 3.28 6.74
CA LEU A 122 -0.46 4.66 6.28
C LEU A 122 0.87 5.34 5.95
N ARG A 123 1.95 5.08 6.71
CA ARG A 123 3.30 5.58 6.39
C ARG A 123 3.86 4.99 5.10
N PHE A 124 3.61 3.72 4.80
CA PHE A 124 3.97 3.15 3.50
C PHE A 124 3.21 3.81 2.36
N ILE A 125 1.91 4.01 2.52
CA ILE A 125 1.07 4.70 1.51
C ILE A 125 1.60 6.12 1.27
N GLU A 126 1.85 6.88 2.34
CA GLU A 126 2.43 8.22 2.27
C GLU A 126 3.78 8.22 1.52
N THR A 127 4.63 7.22 1.78
CA THR A 127 5.92 7.07 1.13
C THR A 127 5.75 6.89 -0.38
N ILE A 128 4.89 5.96 -0.79
CA ILE A 128 4.65 5.61 -2.20
C ILE A 128 4.07 6.80 -2.98
N GLU A 129 3.23 7.61 -2.32
CA GLU A 129 2.64 8.82 -2.89
C GLU A 129 3.58 10.04 -2.86
N SER A 130 4.69 9.98 -2.11
CA SER A 130 5.61 11.10 -1.95
C SER A 130 6.34 11.45 -3.25
N ARG A 131 6.57 12.75 -3.50
CA ARG A 131 7.25 13.25 -4.71
C ARG A 131 8.60 12.57 -5.02
N ARG A 132 9.31 12.11 -4.00
CA ARG A 132 10.64 11.50 -4.14
C ARG A 132 10.60 10.04 -4.61
N HIS A 133 9.50 9.34 -4.36
CA HIS A 133 9.39 7.89 -4.57
C HIS A 133 8.29 7.49 -5.55
N ARG A 134 7.34 8.40 -5.81
CA ARG A 134 6.21 8.17 -6.71
C ARG A 134 6.67 8.01 -8.17
N ILE A 135 6.05 7.08 -8.90
CA ILE A 135 6.26 6.89 -10.35
C ILE A 135 5.46 7.94 -11.13
N LEU A 136 4.19 8.06 -10.79
CA LEU A 136 3.27 9.08 -11.27
C LEU A 136 2.90 10.05 -10.16
N ASP A 137 2.32 11.18 -10.52
CA ASP A 137 1.74 12.11 -9.58
C ASP A 137 0.67 11.45 -8.71
N ARG A 138 0.55 11.90 -7.45
CA ARG A 138 -0.34 11.27 -6.46
C ARG A 138 -1.78 11.21 -6.95
N SER A 139 -2.28 12.28 -7.55
CA SER A 139 -3.62 12.33 -8.14
C SER A 139 -3.80 11.30 -9.25
N MET A 140 -2.78 11.11 -10.09
CA MET A 140 -2.82 10.14 -11.17
C MET A 140 -2.87 8.70 -10.66
N GLN A 141 -2.04 8.37 -9.66
CA GLN A 141 -2.07 7.03 -9.03
C GLN A 141 -3.46 6.72 -8.44
N ARG A 142 -4.06 7.71 -7.78
CA ARG A 142 -5.41 7.63 -7.22
C ARG A 142 -6.47 7.39 -8.29
N ILE A 143 -6.48 8.24 -9.33
CA ILE A 143 -7.44 8.12 -10.42
C ILE A 143 -7.33 6.74 -11.08
N ILE A 144 -6.11 6.26 -11.36
CA ILE A 144 -5.90 4.91 -11.91
C ILE A 144 -6.47 3.85 -10.96
N GLY A 145 -6.17 3.93 -9.66
CA GLY A 145 -6.71 3.00 -8.67
C GLY A 145 -8.24 3.01 -8.61
N GLU A 146 -8.85 4.20 -8.61
CA GLU A 146 -10.31 4.39 -8.62
C GLU A 146 -10.96 3.83 -9.89
N CYS A 147 -10.33 3.98 -11.07
CA CYS A 147 -10.84 3.41 -12.32
C CYS A 147 -10.95 1.88 -12.29
N LEU A 148 -10.16 1.19 -11.46
CA LEU A 148 -10.22 -0.25 -11.30
C LEU A 148 -11.23 -0.70 -10.25
N ILE A 149 -11.81 0.22 -9.47
CA ILE A 149 -12.82 -0.12 -8.47
C ILE A 149 -14.18 -0.07 -9.15
N CYS A 150 -14.79 -1.23 -9.34
CA CYS A 150 -16.13 -1.37 -9.88
C CYS A 150 -17.13 -1.65 -8.76
N THR A 151 -18.35 -1.14 -8.89
CA THR A 151 -19.48 -1.57 -8.07
C THR A 151 -20.19 -2.74 -8.77
N LYS A 152 -20.27 -3.89 -8.10
CA LYS A 152 -21.09 -5.02 -8.54
C LYS A 152 -21.85 -5.56 -7.35
N ASP A 153 -23.16 -5.75 -7.49
CA ASP A 153 -24.03 -6.29 -6.43
C ASP A 153 -23.92 -5.50 -5.11
N GLN A 154 -23.86 -4.17 -5.20
CA GLN A 154 -23.68 -3.23 -4.08
C GLN A 154 -22.38 -3.44 -3.26
N LYS A 155 -21.43 -4.22 -3.79
CA LYS A 155 -20.10 -4.41 -3.22
C LYS A 155 -19.05 -3.84 -4.17
N PHE A 156 -18.05 -3.17 -3.58
CA PHE A 156 -16.87 -2.79 -4.31
C PHE A 156 -16.05 -4.04 -4.66
N ARG A 157 -15.65 -4.16 -5.92
CA ARG A 157 -14.71 -5.18 -6.41
C ARG A 157 -13.64 -4.51 -7.24
N ILE A 158 -12.43 -5.07 -7.23
CA ILE A 158 -11.37 -4.65 -8.13
C ILE A 158 -11.50 -5.39 -9.45
N MET A 159 -11.34 -4.66 -10.54
CA MET A 159 -11.40 -5.13 -11.92
C MET A 159 -10.43 -6.29 -12.14
N THR A 160 -10.89 -7.34 -12.82
CA THR A 160 -10.04 -8.48 -13.18
C THR A 160 -9.11 -8.10 -14.34
N LEU A 161 -8.03 -8.87 -14.57
CA LEU A 161 -7.16 -8.64 -15.72
C LEU A 161 -7.93 -8.69 -17.05
N LYS A 162 -8.89 -9.62 -17.18
CA LYS A 162 -9.73 -9.72 -18.37
C LYS A 162 -10.52 -8.44 -18.59
N ASP A 163 -11.28 -8.02 -17.58
CA ASP A 163 -12.10 -6.79 -17.65
C ASP A 163 -11.24 -5.55 -17.94
N PHE A 164 -10.03 -5.51 -17.38
CA PHE A 164 -9.06 -4.43 -17.63
C PHE A 164 -8.60 -4.38 -19.08
N LEU A 165 -8.23 -5.53 -19.66
CA LEU A 165 -7.80 -5.61 -21.06
C LEU A 165 -8.95 -5.24 -22.01
N GLU A 166 -10.16 -5.75 -21.76
CA GLU A 166 -11.34 -5.40 -22.55
C GLU A 166 -11.65 -3.90 -22.46
N THR A 167 -11.57 -3.30 -21.27
CA THR A 167 -11.83 -1.87 -21.06
C THR A 167 -10.76 -0.97 -21.69
N LEU A 168 -9.50 -1.43 -21.71
CA LEU A 168 -8.40 -0.72 -22.37
C LEU A 168 -8.57 -0.65 -23.89
N GLU A 169 -9.24 -1.63 -24.50
CA GLU A 169 -9.46 -1.71 -25.94
C GLU A 169 -10.64 -0.86 -26.42
N ILE A 170 -11.50 -0.40 -25.50
CA ILE A 170 -12.58 0.55 -25.80
C ILE A 170 -11.96 1.92 -26.09
N GLU A 171 -12.18 2.41 -27.31
CA GLU A 171 -11.80 3.77 -27.71
C GLU A 171 -12.39 4.82 -26.75
N ASN A 172 -11.56 5.78 -26.34
CA ASN A 172 -11.93 6.87 -25.42
C ASN A 172 -12.39 6.45 -24.01
N SER A 173 -12.10 5.22 -23.55
CA SER A 173 -12.35 4.88 -22.16
C SER A 173 -11.51 5.76 -21.21
N SER A 174 -12.08 6.16 -20.08
CA SER A 174 -11.35 6.93 -19.05
C SER A 174 -10.11 6.18 -18.59
N LEU A 175 -10.22 4.86 -18.47
CA LEU A 175 -9.11 3.98 -18.12
C LEU A 175 -7.96 4.08 -19.14
N SER A 176 -8.22 4.02 -20.45
CA SER A 176 -7.16 4.07 -21.46
C SER A 176 -6.41 5.41 -21.41
N LYS A 177 -7.12 6.52 -21.20
CA LYS A 177 -6.52 7.86 -21.04
C LYS A 177 -5.55 7.91 -19.86
N TRP A 178 -5.95 7.41 -18.69
CA TRP A 178 -5.13 7.49 -17.48
C TRP A 178 -4.01 6.46 -17.45
N ILE A 179 -4.27 5.24 -17.92
CA ILE A 179 -3.25 4.19 -18.07
C ILE A 179 -2.21 4.61 -19.12
N GLY A 180 -2.59 5.34 -20.16
CA GLY A 180 -1.65 5.89 -21.14
C GLY A 180 -0.54 6.76 -20.53
N GLU A 181 -0.82 7.47 -19.42
CA GLU A 181 0.20 8.25 -18.70
C GLU A 181 1.20 7.35 -17.94
N LEU A 182 0.74 6.23 -17.40
CA LEU A 182 1.62 5.21 -16.84
C LEU A 182 2.47 4.56 -17.95
N ASP A 183 1.84 4.20 -19.06
CA ASP A 183 2.51 3.58 -20.20
C ASP A 183 3.64 4.45 -20.74
N LYS A 184 3.37 5.75 -20.96
CA LYS A 184 4.40 6.73 -21.32
C LYS A 184 5.56 6.76 -20.33
N LYS A 185 5.32 6.63 -19.02
CA LYS A 185 6.41 6.55 -18.03
C LYS A 185 7.22 5.27 -18.14
N LEU A 186 6.56 4.14 -18.35
CA LEU A 186 7.23 2.84 -18.47
C LEU A 186 7.99 2.70 -19.80
N LEU A 187 7.54 3.32 -20.89
CA LEU A 187 8.26 3.36 -22.16
C LEU A 187 9.57 4.19 -22.07
N ASN A 188 9.63 5.15 -21.15
CA ASN A 188 10.80 6.00 -20.92
C ASN A 188 11.88 5.37 -20.02
N VAL A 189 11.85 4.05 -19.78
CA VAL A 189 12.85 3.34 -18.95
C VAL A 189 14.17 3.05 -19.66
N ASN A 190 14.27 3.44 -20.94
CA ASN A 190 15.55 3.62 -21.63
C ASN A 190 16.44 4.64 -20.87
N TYR A 191 15.85 5.67 -20.26
CA TYR A 191 16.56 6.61 -19.40
C TYR A 191 16.84 6.00 -18.03
N LYS A 192 18.12 6.00 -17.64
CA LYS A 192 18.60 5.46 -16.35
C LYS A 192 17.84 6.02 -15.15
N GLU A 193 17.57 7.32 -15.11
CA GLU A 193 16.88 7.95 -13.97
C GLU A 193 15.43 7.44 -13.80
N GLN A 194 14.68 7.26 -14.90
CA GLN A 194 13.31 6.72 -14.85
C GLN A 194 13.31 5.26 -14.40
N ARG A 195 14.23 4.46 -14.94
CA ARG A 195 14.44 3.08 -14.49
C ARG A 195 14.72 2.99 -13.00
N GLN A 196 15.59 3.87 -12.49
CA GLN A 196 15.93 3.93 -11.08
C GLN A 196 14.75 4.35 -10.19
N ILE A 197 13.82 5.19 -10.68
CA ILE A 197 12.58 5.51 -9.96
C ILE A 197 11.75 4.23 -9.76
N ILE A 198 11.54 3.43 -10.80
CA ILE A 198 10.75 2.18 -10.72
C ILE A 198 11.44 1.16 -9.80
N LEU A 199 12.77 1.02 -9.90
CA LEU A 199 13.52 0.12 -9.03
C LEU A 199 13.45 0.55 -7.56
N ARG A 200 13.54 1.85 -7.26
CA ARG A 200 13.33 2.35 -5.88
C ARG A 200 11.90 2.11 -5.40
N PHE A 201 10.91 2.33 -6.27
CA PHE A 201 9.52 2.03 -5.97
C PHE A 201 9.35 0.55 -5.61
N GLY A 202 9.91 -0.37 -6.40
CA GLY A 202 9.83 -1.79 -6.11
C GLY A 202 10.54 -2.19 -4.80
N VAL A 203 11.62 -1.49 -4.40
CA VAL A 203 12.20 -1.68 -3.06
C VAL A 203 11.18 -1.33 -1.96
N ILE A 204 10.43 -0.24 -2.10
CA ILE A 204 9.40 0.14 -1.12
C ILE A 204 8.32 -0.94 -1.02
N VAL A 205 7.88 -1.47 -2.16
CA VAL A 205 6.90 -2.57 -2.22
C VAL A 205 7.44 -3.84 -1.55
N ALA A 206 8.72 -4.18 -1.75
CA ALA A 206 9.32 -5.32 -1.07
C ALA A 206 9.42 -5.12 0.44
N VAL A 207 9.78 -3.91 0.89
CA VAL A 207 9.83 -3.56 2.31
C VAL A 207 8.43 -3.65 2.94
N LEU A 208 7.39 -3.23 2.22
CA LEU A 208 5.99 -3.38 2.65
C LEU A 208 5.64 -4.85 2.90
N ILE A 209 5.99 -5.73 1.95
CA ILE A 209 5.77 -7.18 2.08
C ILE A 209 6.52 -7.75 3.28
N ASP A 210 7.83 -7.52 3.36
CA ASP A 210 8.68 -8.08 4.42
C ASP A 210 8.28 -7.55 5.82
N HIS A 211 7.73 -6.34 5.90
CA HIS A 211 7.26 -5.75 7.17
C HIS A 211 5.96 -6.40 7.65
N PHE A 212 4.98 -6.61 6.76
CA PHE A 212 3.66 -7.12 7.12
C PHE A 212 3.52 -8.64 7.00
N ASP A 213 4.42 -9.31 6.27
CA ASP A 213 4.52 -10.77 6.17
C ASP A 213 5.98 -11.24 6.36
N PRO A 214 6.59 -11.01 7.54
CA PRO A 214 8.01 -11.29 7.77
C PRO A 214 8.36 -12.78 7.71
N LYS A 215 7.36 -13.66 7.86
CA LYS A 215 7.52 -15.11 7.76
C LYS A 215 7.11 -15.65 6.38
N HIS A 216 6.65 -14.78 5.47
CA HIS A 216 6.22 -15.15 4.12
C HIS A 216 5.15 -16.25 4.11
N LYS A 217 4.17 -16.15 5.02
CA LYS A 217 3.05 -17.09 5.13
C LYS A 217 2.00 -16.84 4.06
N THR A 218 1.85 -15.58 3.64
CA THR A 218 0.84 -15.14 2.67
C THR A 218 1.43 -15.09 1.27
N VAL A 219 2.63 -14.54 1.14
CA VAL A 219 3.27 -14.34 -0.17
C VAL A 219 4.70 -14.87 -0.18
N ARG A 220 5.12 -15.38 -1.34
CA ARG A 220 6.46 -15.94 -1.53
C ARG A 220 7.55 -14.91 -1.27
N ARG A 221 8.57 -15.31 -0.51
CA ARG A 221 9.80 -14.53 -0.31
C ARG A 221 10.56 -14.34 -1.63
N ARG A 222 10.98 -13.11 -1.91
CA ARG A 222 11.82 -12.76 -3.06
C ARG A 222 13.06 -11.98 -2.63
N LYS A 223 14.14 -12.09 -3.40
CA LYS A 223 15.39 -11.37 -3.11
C LYS A 223 15.32 -9.97 -3.71
N ILE A 224 15.98 -9.01 -3.07
CA ILE A 224 16.12 -7.64 -3.59
C ILE A 224 17.18 -7.60 -4.68
N TYR A 225 16.89 -6.95 -5.81
CA TYR A 225 17.82 -6.70 -6.92
C TYR A 225 18.84 -5.59 -6.60
N LYS A 226 19.56 -5.69 -5.49
CA LYS A 226 20.45 -4.64 -4.97
C LYS A 226 21.50 -4.15 -5.97
N ASN A 227 21.99 -5.07 -6.80
CA ASN A 227 22.98 -4.82 -7.85
C ASN A 227 22.46 -3.94 -9.00
N LYS A 228 21.12 -3.83 -9.15
CA LYS A 228 20.49 -2.97 -10.16
C LYS A 228 20.28 -1.53 -9.67
N LEU A 229 20.46 -1.26 -8.37
CA LEU A 229 20.34 0.08 -7.80
C LEU A 229 21.64 0.86 -7.96
N SER A 230 21.54 2.09 -8.46
CA SER A 230 22.69 3.01 -8.52
C SER A 230 23.14 3.44 -7.11
N PRO A 231 24.39 3.89 -6.93
CA PRO A 231 24.85 4.45 -5.65
C PRO A 231 23.96 5.59 -5.16
N ARG A 232 23.54 6.48 -6.06
CA ARG A 232 22.58 7.56 -5.77
C ARG A 232 21.24 7.02 -5.27
N SER A 233 20.70 5.98 -5.90
CA SER A 233 19.45 5.35 -5.45
C SER A 233 19.58 4.71 -4.08
N LYS A 234 20.70 4.02 -3.80
CA LYS A 234 20.97 3.43 -2.48
C LYS A 234 21.00 4.50 -1.39
N GLU A 235 21.66 5.63 -1.65
CA GLU A 235 21.71 6.76 -0.71
C GLU A 235 20.33 7.40 -0.50
N LEU A 236 19.55 7.57 -1.56
CA LEU A 236 18.17 8.07 -1.44
C LEU A 236 17.30 7.15 -0.58
N LEU A 237 17.42 5.82 -0.76
CA LEU A 237 16.73 4.84 0.06
C LEU A 237 17.17 4.93 1.54
N ARG A 238 18.47 5.03 1.79
CA ARG A 238 18.97 5.18 3.18
C ARG A 238 18.39 6.43 3.85
N LYS A 239 18.63 7.60 3.26
CA LYS A 239 18.33 8.91 3.86
C LYS A 239 16.85 9.27 3.86
N TYR A 240 16.15 9.02 2.76
CA TYR A 240 14.77 9.47 2.61
C TYR A 240 13.75 8.36 2.84
N LEU A 241 14.06 7.11 2.51
CA LEU A 241 13.12 6.03 2.82
C LEU A 241 13.24 5.59 4.28
N PHE A 242 14.39 5.08 4.70
CA PHE A 242 14.51 4.40 5.99
C PHE A 242 14.80 5.31 7.18
N GLU A 243 15.46 6.45 6.98
CA GLU A 243 15.71 7.44 8.03
C GLU A 243 14.55 8.43 8.21
N HIS A 244 13.71 8.63 7.18
CA HIS A 244 12.63 9.61 7.24
C HIS A 244 11.23 8.96 7.32
N TYR A 245 10.79 8.25 6.28
CA TYR A 245 9.43 7.72 6.23
C TYR A 245 9.24 6.42 7.03
N LEU A 246 10.14 5.44 6.84
CA LEU A 246 10.00 4.07 7.33
C LEU A 246 10.96 3.77 8.48
N LYS A 247 10.98 4.65 9.49
CA LYS A 247 11.89 4.54 10.64
C LYS A 247 11.74 3.23 11.41
N PHE A 248 10.54 2.66 11.40
CA PHE A 248 10.14 1.44 12.11
C PHE A 248 10.61 0.14 11.45
N VAL A 249 11.04 0.18 10.17
CA VAL A 249 11.50 -1.01 9.45
C VAL A 249 12.82 -1.51 10.05
N ARG A 250 12.85 -2.79 10.39
CA ARG A 250 14.05 -3.48 10.88
C ARG A 250 14.91 -3.97 9.72
N ASN A 251 16.20 -4.18 9.95
CA ASN A 251 17.16 -4.73 8.97
C ASN A 251 17.28 -3.93 7.65
N LYS A 252 17.26 -2.60 7.74
CA LYS A 252 17.27 -1.66 6.60
C LYS A 252 18.35 -1.97 5.55
N ASN A 253 19.53 -2.40 5.99
CA ASN A 253 20.68 -2.67 5.14
C ASN A 253 20.40 -3.74 4.08
N GLN A 254 19.47 -4.68 4.35
CA GLN A 254 19.14 -5.75 3.42
C GLN A 254 18.49 -5.27 2.11
N TYR A 255 18.13 -4.00 1.99
CA TYR A 255 17.44 -3.46 0.83
C TYR A 255 18.33 -2.61 -0.10
N TYR A 256 19.49 -2.15 0.37
CA TYR A 256 20.33 -1.22 -0.40
C TYR A 256 21.84 -1.45 -0.28
N GLN A 257 22.32 -2.11 0.78
CA GLN A 257 23.71 -2.54 0.89
C GLN A 257 23.87 -3.87 0.17
#